data_AF-A0A2U9IL85-F1
#
_entry.id   AF-A0A2U9IL85-F1
#
_cell.length_a   1.000
_cell.length_b   1.000
_cell.length_c   1.000
_cell.angle_alpha   90.00
_cell.angle_beta   90.00
_cell.angle_gamma   90.00
#
_symmetry.space_group_name_H-M   'P 1'
#
loop_
_entity.id
_entity.type
_entity.pdbx_description
1 polymer ?
#
loop_
_entity_poly.entity_id
_entity_poly.type
_entity_poly.pdbx_seq_one_letter_code
_entity_poly.pdbx_strand_id
1 'polypeptide(L)' 'MTNQSFSEIKNKYEELLSHYNKCKNCIDCESCDKAEILADELLTELEEIDISQIDGNEKDDIKNILFSVSSIFNELKKG' A
#
# COMPACT_ATOMS: atom_id res chain seq x y z
N MET A 1 8.69 -8.96 -14.47
CA MET A 1 8.15 -7.59 -14.32
C MET A 1 9.29 -6.61 -14.49
N THR A 2 9.10 -5.55 -15.27
CA THR A 2 10.12 -4.51 -15.48
C THR A 2 10.22 -3.62 -14.24
N ASN A 3 11.44 -3.16 -13.90
CA ASN A 3 11.76 -2.24 -12.78
C ASN A 3 10.80 -1.04 -12.58
N GLN A 4 10.03 -0.65 -13.59
CA GLN A 4 8.99 0.38 -13.49
C GLN A 4 7.86 0.01 -12.53
N SER A 5 7.33 -1.22 -12.59
CA SER A 5 6.15 -1.61 -11.79
C SER A 5 6.45 -1.58 -10.28
N PHE A 6 7.66 -1.97 -9.88
CA PHE A 6 8.06 -1.94 -8.47
C PHE A 6 8.27 -0.51 -7.95
N SER A 7 8.82 0.37 -8.78
CA SER A 7 8.97 1.79 -8.42
C SER A 7 7.61 2.49 -8.26
N GLU A 8 6.64 2.14 -9.11
CA GLU A 8 5.27 2.66 -9.03
C GLU A 8 4.58 2.22 -7.73
N ILE A 9 4.69 0.95 -7.36
CA ILE A 9 4.18 0.41 -6.09
C ILE A 9 4.79 1.15 -4.89
N LYS A 10 6.12 1.38 -4.90
CA LYS A 10 6.78 2.13 -3.84
C LYS A 10 6.26 3.56 -3.73
N ASN A 11 6.10 4.26 -4.85
CA ASN A 11 5.55 5.63 -4.85
C ASN A 11 4.12 5.67 -4.30
N LYS A 12 3.24 4.77 -4.75
CA LYS A 12 1.88 4.65 -4.22
C LYS A 12 1.87 4.32 -2.73
N TYR A 13 2.78 3.46 -2.28
CA TYR A 13 2.91 3.11 -0.87
C TYR A 13 3.35 4.30 -0.01
N GLU A 14 4.30 5.10 -0.47
CA GLU A 14 4.68 6.35 0.21
C GLU A 14 3.53 7.36 0.28
N GLU A 15 2.75 7.47 -0.80
CA GLU A 15 1.55 8.31 -0.85
C GLU A 15 0.48 7.83 0.15
N LEU A 16 0.22 6.51 0.20
CA LEU A 16 -0.66 5.90 1.20
C LEU A 16 -0.20 6.25 2.61
N LEU A 17 1.08 6.08 2.94
CA LEU A 17 1.61 6.39 4.28
C LEU A 17 1.41 7.86 4.63
N SER A 18 1.58 8.77 3.67
CA SER A 18 1.33 10.21 3.86
C SER A 18 -0.13 10.49 4.19
N HIS A 19 -1.07 9.93 3.43
CA HIS A 19 -2.51 10.10 3.67
C HIS A 19 -2.98 9.43 4.96
N TYR A 20 -2.51 8.22 5.24
CA TYR A 20 -2.82 7.49 6.46
C TYR A 20 -2.30 8.21 7.72
N ASN A 21 -1.08 8.75 7.69
CA ASN A 21 -0.57 9.57 8.80
C ASN A 21 -1.39 10.85 9.00
N LYS A 22 -1.87 11.48 7.92
CA LYS A 22 -2.78 12.63 8.03
C LYS A 22 -4.13 12.22 8.61
N CYS A 23 -4.70 11.10 8.16
CA CYS A 23 -5.94 10.54 8.67
C CYS A 23 -5.87 10.25 10.17
N LYS A 24 -4.77 9.66 10.66
CA LYS A 24 -4.55 9.43 12.09
C LYS A 24 -4.58 10.69 12.95
N ASN A 25 -4.22 11.83 12.36
CA ASN A 25 -4.18 13.12 13.02
C ASN A 25 -5.41 14.00 12.71
N CYS A 26 -6.39 13.49 11.95
CA CYS A 26 -7.54 14.27 11.51
C CYS A 26 -8.78 13.37 11.40
N ILE A 27 -9.74 13.59 12.30
CA ILE A 27 -11.00 12.85 12.36
C ILE A 27 -11.85 13.26 11.14
N ASP A 28 -12.29 12.27 10.36
CA ASP A 28 -13.27 12.42 9.27
C ASP A 28 -12.85 13.44 8.19
N CYS A 29 -11.64 13.26 7.67
CA CYS A 29 -11.11 14.09 6.59
C CYS A 29 -10.93 13.31 5.30
N GLU A 30 -10.90 14.03 4.18
CA GLU A 30 -10.67 13.50 2.83
C GLU A 30 -9.36 12.68 2.72
N SER A 31 -8.42 12.84 3.67
CA SER A 31 -7.21 12.02 3.71
C SER A 31 -7.46 10.58 4.17
N CYS A 32 -8.49 10.34 4.98
CA CYS A 32 -8.90 8.98 5.35
C CYS A 32 -9.50 8.26 4.14
N ASP A 33 -10.41 8.90 3.42
CA ASP A 33 -11.00 8.35 2.19
C ASP A 33 -9.93 8.04 1.14
N LYS A 34 -8.99 8.99 0.93
CA LYS A 34 -7.85 8.78 0.02
C LYS A 34 -6.94 7.64 0.47
N ALA A 35 -6.70 7.51 1.78
CA ALA A 35 -5.91 6.40 2.30
C ALA A 35 -6.61 5.06 2.11
N GLU A 36 -7.94 5.00 2.26
CA GLU A 36 -8.70 3.77 2.06
C GLU A 36 -8.68 3.34 0.58
N ILE A 37 -8.92 4.28 -0.34
CA ILE A 37 -8.86 4.03 -1.80
C ILE A 37 -7.46 3.55 -2.20
N LEU A 38 -6.41 4.27 -1.78
CA LEU A 38 -5.04 3.90 -2.13
C LEU A 38 -4.62 2.55 -1.54
N ALA A 39 -5.10 2.20 -0.35
CA ALA A 39 -4.83 0.91 0.25
C ALA A 39 -5.51 -0.24 -0.51
N ASP A 40 -6.75 -0.06 -0.95
CA ASP A 40 -7.48 -1.05 -1.75
C ASP A 40 -6.85 -1.26 -3.14
N GLU A 41 -6.48 -0.17 -3.81
CA GLU A 41 -5.75 -0.22 -5.09
C GLU A 41 -4.41 -0.95 -4.95
N LEU A 42 -3.62 -0.61 -3.93
CA LEU A 42 -2.34 -1.26 -3.67
C LEU A 42 -2.50 -2.74 -3.36
N LEU A 43 -3.51 -3.14 -2.59
CA LEU A 43 -3.77 -4.56 -2.31
C LEU A 43 -4.09 -5.32 -3.59
N THR A 44 -4.96 -4.77 -4.42
CA THR A 44 -5.33 -5.37 -5.71
C THR A 44 -4.10 -5.53 -6.60
N GLU A 45 -3.29 -4.48 -6.75
CA GLU A 45 -2.07 -4.53 -7.55
C GLU A 45 -1.05 -5.53 -7.00
N LEU A 46 -0.88 -5.59 -5.68
CA LEU A 46 0.06 -6.51 -5.01
C LEU A 46 -0.39 -7.97 -5.09
N GLU A 47 -1.70 -8.24 -5.08
CA GLU A 47 -2.26 -9.59 -5.27
C GLU A 47 -2.08 -10.12 -6.70
N GLU A 48 -2.08 -9.22 -7.69
CA GLU A 48 -1.79 -9.57 -9.09
C GLU A 48 -0.30 -9.86 -9.36
N ILE A 49 0.58 -9.52 -8.41
CA ILE A 49 2.01 -9.80 -8.52
C ILE A 49 2.28 -11.28 -8.31
N ASP A 50 2.79 -11.92 -9.36
CA ASP A 50 3.38 -13.25 -9.21
C ASP A 50 4.72 -13.18 -8.48
N ILE A 51 4.66 -13.19 -7.15
CA ILE A 51 5.82 -13.25 -6.24
C ILE A 51 6.73 -14.47 -6.46
N SER A 52 6.31 -15.48 -7.22
CA SER A 52 7.18 -16.59 -7.61
C SER A 52 8.20 -16.20 -8.68
N GLN A 53 7.91 -15.15 -9.45
CA GLN A 53 8.77 -14.60 -10.51
C GLN A 53 9.70 -13.49 -10.00
N ILE A 54 9.67 -13.18 -8.71
CA ILE A 54 10.48 -12.13 -8.08
C ILE A 54 11.50 -12.78 -7.15
N ASP A 55 12.77 -12.53 -7.47
CA ASP A 55 13.93 -13.06 -6.76
C ASP A 55 14.65 -11.96 -5.97
N GLY A 56 15.28 -12.36 -4.86
CA GLY A 56 16.11 -11.47 -4.04
C GLY A 56 15.32 -10.43 -3.24
N ASN A 57 15.94 -9.27 -3.00
CA ASN A 57 15.45 -8.25 -2.06
C ASN A 57 14.11 -7.62 -2.46
N GLU A 58 13.75 -7.58 -3.75
CA GLU A 58 12.44 -7.06 -4.19
C GLU A 58 11.28 -7.90 -3.66
N LYS A 59 11.46 -9.22 -3.54
CA LYS A 59 10.43 -10.13 -3.02
C LYS A 59 10.10 -9.83 -1.56
N ASP A 60 11.12 -9.55 -0.76
CA ASP A 60 10.96 -9.23 0.65
C ASP A 60 10.36 -7.82 0.83
N ASP A 61 10.77 -6.85 0.01
CA ASP A 61 10.16 -5.52 -0.02
C ASP A 61 8.66 -5.58 -0.36
N ILE A 62 8.27 -6.32 -1.40
CA ILE A 62 6.86 -6.47 -1.81
C ILE A 62 6.04 -7.11 -0.69
N LYS A 63 6.56 -8.15 -0.03
CA LYS A 63 5.89 -8.77 1.12
C LYS A 63 5.72 -7.80 2.28
N ASN A 64 6.75 -7.00 2.57
CA ASN A 64 6.69 -6.00 3.63
C ASN A 64 5.66 -4.91 3.33
N ILE A 65 5.59 -4.47 2.07
CA ILE A 65 4.57 -3.51 1.59
C ILE A 65 3.18 -4.14 1.73
N LEU A 66 2.96 -5.35 1.19
CA LEU A 66 1.68 -6.05 1.27
C LEU A 66 1.17 -6.20 2.71
N PHE A 67 2.05 -6.62 3.62
CA PHE A 67 1.71 -6.75 5.04
C PHE A 67 1.32 -5.40 5.66
N SER A 68 2.09 -4.35 5.37
CA SER A 68 1.86 -3.00 5.88
C SER A 68 0.55 -2.42 5.36
N VAL A 69 0.31 -2.52 4.04
CA VAL A 69 -0.94 -2.05 3.40
C VAL A 69 -2.14 -2.82 3.96
N SER A 70 -2.04 -4.15 4.12
CA SER A 70 -3.10 -4.96 4.72
C SER A 70 -3.44 -4.53 6.14
N SER A 71 -2.43 -4.19 6.95
CA SER A 71 -2.63 -3.68 8.31
C SER A 71 -3.33 -2.32 8.28
N ILE A 72 -2.86 -1.40 7.43
CA ILE A 72 -3.42 -0.05 7.27
C ILE A 72 -4.89 -0.14 6.83
N PHE A 73 -5.20 -0.93 5.82
CA PHE A 73 -6.57 -1.11 5.32
C PHE A 73 -7.53 -1.64 6.40
N ASN A 74 -7.08 -2.62 7.19
CA ASN A 74 -7.87 -3.17 8.29
C ASN A 74 -8.09 -2.16 9.42
N GLU A 75 -7.14 -1.26 9.67
CA GLU A 75 -7.29 -0.18 10.64
C GLU A 75 -8.27 0.89 10.13
N LEU A 76 -8.16 1.28 8.86
CA LEU A 76 -9.05 2.26 8.24
C LEU A 76 -10.51 1.77 8.22
N LYS A 77 -10.75 0.49 7.91
CA LYS A 77 -12.11 -0.11 7.95
C LYS A 77 -12.72 -0.25 9.34
N LYS A 78 -11.93 -0.17 10.40
CA LYS A 78 -12.41 -0.22 11.79
C LYS A 78 -12.64 1.17 12.38
N GLY A 79 -12.20 2.22 11.69
CA GLY A 79 -12.34 3.64 12.07
C GLY A 79 -13.76 4.16 11.93
#